data_AF-A0A2S8SWF1-F1
#
_entry.id   AF-A0A2S8SWF1-F1
#
_cell.length_a   1.000
_cell.length_b   1.000
_cell.length_c   1.000
_cell.angle_alpha   90.00
_cell.angle_beta   90.00
_cell.angle_gamma   90.00
#
_symmetry.space_group_name_H-M   'P 1'
#
loop_
_entity.id
_entity.type
_entity.pdbx_description
1 polymer ?
#
loop_
_entity_poly.entity_id
_entity_poly.type
_entity_poly.pdbx_seq_one_letter_code
_entity_poly.pdbx_strand_id
1 'polypeptide(L)'
;MMKPEIAEEQELIRRQIWQLAREIPSGRVISYGALGKRSEPPISGYICGRIMALAMKDVPWWRVVGKDGKLPIGKRGPENAARQRELLREEGVEFDENGAILRRFFDD
;
A
#
# COMPACT_ATOMS: atom_id res chain seq x y z
N MET A 1 8.61 -10.78 26.44
CA MET A 1 7.43 -11.51 25.91
C MET A 1 6.32 -10.49 25.70
N MET A 2 5.70 -10.43 24.51
CA MET A 2 4.61 -9.48 24.25
C MET A 2 3.33 -9.98 24.93
N LYS A 3 2.50 -9.08 25.47
CA LYS A 3 1.23 -9.48 26.10
C LYS A 3 0.27 -10.04 25.04
N PRO A 4 -0.53 -11.08 25.34
CA PRO A 4 -1.46 -11.70 24.39
C PRO A 4 -2.41 -10.69 23.72
N GLU A 5 -2.99 -9.78 24.51
CA GLU A 5 -3.91 -8.72 24.05
C GLU A 5 -3.30 -7.83 22.96
N ILE A 6 -2.01 -7.48 23.09
CA ILE A 6 -1.29 -6.65 22.12
C ILE A 6 -1.07 -7.40 20.81
N ALA A 7 -0.86 -8.72 20.87
CA ALA A 7 -0.68 -9.55 19.68
C ALA A 7 -1.99 -9.69 18.88
N GLU A 8 -3.12 -9.84 19.58
CA GLU A 8 -4.45 -9.91 18.96
C GLU A 8 -4.83 -8.58 18.28
N GLU A 9 -4.59 -7.44 18.95
CA GLU A 9 -4.85 -6.12 18.36
C GLU A 9 -4.00 -5.88 17.10
N GLN A 10 -2.71 -6.21 17.13
CA GLN A 10 -1.84 -6.09 15.95
C GLN A 10 -2.31 -6.99 14.79
N GLU A 11 -2.79 -8.19 15.10
CA GLU A 11 -3.34 -9.09 14.10
C GLU A 11 -4.64 -8.54 13.48
N LEU A 12 -5.50 -7.94 14.29
CA LEU A 12 -6.73 -7.29 13.82
C LEU A 12 -6.42 -6.15 12.86
N ILE A 13 -5.52 -5.24 13.24
CA ILE A 13 -5.09 -4.12 12.40
C ILE A 13 -4.46 -4.62 11.09
N ARG A 14 -3.62 -5.66 11.15
CA ARG A 14 -3.00 -6.26 9.97
C ARG A 14 -4.06 -6.74 8.97
N ARG A 15 -5.06 -7.48 9.46
CA ARG A 15 -6.17 -7.97 8.64
C ARG A 15 -6.99 -6.83 8.06
N GLN A 16 -7.26 -5.79 8.85
CA GLN A 16 -8.02 -4.63 8.41
C GLN A 16 -7.30 -3.90 7.26
N ILE A 17 -6.00 -3.65 7.38
CA ILE A 17 -5.22 -3.02 6.30
C ILE A 17 -5.26 -3.86 5.01
N TRP A 18 -5.15 -5.17 5.11
CA TRP A 18 -5.26 -6.04 3.92
C TRP A 18 -6.67 -6.05 3.33
N GLN A 19 -7.73 -5.96 4.14
CA GLN A 19 -9.09 -5.82 3.64
C GLN A 19 -9.28 -4.50 2.90
N LEU A 20 -8.89 -3.39 3.52
CA LEU A 20 -8.93 -2.06 2.89
C LEU A 20 -8.12 -2.01 1.58
N ALA A 21 -6.98 -2.71 1.52
CA ALA A 21 -6.20 -2.79 0.30
C ALA A 21 -6.94 -3.55 -0.82
N ARG A 22 -7.73 -4.59 -0.49
CA ARG A 22 -8.54 -5.33 -1.47
C ARG A 22 -9.70 -4.49 -2.04
N GLU A 23 -10.17 -3.50 -1.29
CA GLU A 23 -11.25 -2.60 -1.72
C GLU A 23 -10.80 -1.56 -2.75
N ILE A 24 -9.49 -1.32 -2.91
CA ILE A 24 -8.97 -0.34 -3.87
C ILE A 24 -9.30 -0.82 -5.29
N PRO A 25 -10.05 -0.05 -6.10
CA PRO A 25 -10.40 -0.46 -7.47
C PRO A 25 -9.18 -0.63 -8.37
N SER A 26 -9.32 -1.48 -9.40
CA SER A 26 -8.35 -1.54 -10.49
C SER A 26 -8.19 -0.15 -11.13
N GLY A 27 -6.95 0.25 -11.41
CA GLY A 27 -6.64 1.55 -11.98
C GLY A 27 -6.69 2.70 -10.97
N ARG A 28 -6.79 2.39 -9.67
CA ARG A 28 -6.70 3.36 -8.58
C ARG A 28 -5.57 3.02 -7.63
N VAL A 29 -5.03 4.05 -6.99
CA VAL A 29 -3.98 3.90 -5.98
C VAL A 29 -4.32 4.68 -4.71
N ILE A 30 -3.75 4.27 -3.59
CA ILE A 30 -3.84 4.98 -2.33
C ILE A 30 -2.46 5.11 -1.70
N SER A 31 -2.22 6.20 -0.97
CA SER A 31 -0.99 6.36 -0.21
C SER A 31 -1.00 5.48 1.05
N TYR A 32 0.18 5.00 1.50
CA TYR A 32 0.29 4.30 2.78
C TYR A 32 -0.30 5.09 3.95
N GLY A 33 -0.16 6.42 3.91
CA GLY A 33 -0.69 7.31 4.95
C GLY A 33 -2.21 7.36 4.95
N ALA A 34 -2.85 7.47 3.78
CA ALA A 34 -4.31 7.47 3.69
C ALA A 34 -4.90 6.09 4.02
N LEU A 35 -4.28 5.00 3.54
CA LEU A 35 -4.71 3.64 3.89
C LEU A 35 -4.61 3.38 5.40
N GLY A 36 -3.51 3.80 6.03
CA GLY A 36 -3.35 3.70 7.49
C GLY A 36 -4.35 4.53 8.29
N LYS A 37 -4.83 5.66 7.75
CA LYS A 37 -5.90 6.46 8.39
C LYS A 37 -7.29 5.83 8.29
N ARG A 38 -7.50 4.89 7.36
CA ARG A 38 -8.77 4.16 7.20
C ARG A 38 -8.91 2.99 8.18
N SER A 39 -7.85 2.59 8.88
CA SER A 39 -7.93 1.56 9.91
C SER A 39 -8.51 2.12 11.22
N GLU A 40 -8.97 1.22 12.09
CA GLU A 40 -9.47 1.53 13.43
C GLU A 40 -8.73 0.63 14.44
N PRO A 41 -7.85 1.19 15.29
CA PRO A 41 -7.45 2.59 15.33
C PRO A 41 -6.63 3.02 14.09
N PRO A 42 -6.57 4.32 13.77
CA PRO A 42 -5.74 4.82 12.68
C PRO A 42 -4.26 4.63 12.98
N ILE A 43 -3.50 4.20 11.98
CA ILE A 43 -2.05 3.98 12.08
C ILE A 43 -1.26 4.90 11.17
N SER A 44 0.03 5.08 11.48
CA SER A 44 0.93 5.84 10.62
C SER A 44 1.18 5.12 9.29
N GLY A 45 1.49 5.88 8.23
CA GLY A 45 1.88 5.31 6.94
C GLY A 45 3.14 4.43 7.02
N TYR A 46 4.03 4.68 7.99
CA TYR A 46 5.18 3.81 8.24
C TYR A 46 4.76 2.42 8.72
N ILE A 47 3.83 2.35 9.68
CA ILE A 47 3.29 1.07 10.18
C ILE A 47 2.49 0.37 9.07
N CYS A 48 1.67 1.10 8.32
CA CYS A 48 0.94 0.57 7.17
C CYS A 48 1.90 -0.05 6.13
N GLY A 49 2.99 0.64 5.79
CA GLY A 49 4.03 0.11 4.89
C GLY A 49 4.68 -1.18 5.40
N ARG A 50 4.94 -1.28 6.72
CA ARG A 50 5.45 -2.52 7.34
C ARG A 50 4.44 -3.66 7.29
N ILE A 51 3.15 -3.38 7.43
CA ILE A 51 2.09 -4.38 7.31
C ILE A 51 1.95 -4.85 5.85
N MET A 52 1.95 -3.92 4.90
CA MET A 52 1.86 -4.24 3.46
C MET A 52 3.08 -5.01 2.95
N ALA A 53 4.25 -4.85 3.58
CA ALA A 53 5.43 -5.65 3.28
C ALA A 53 5.26 -7.16 3.55
N LEU A 54 4.23 -7.54 4.32
CA LEU A 54 3.88 -8.91 4.67
C LEU A 54 2.61 -9.40 3.95
N ALA A 55 2.12 -8.64 2.97
CA ALA A 55 0.86 -8.93 2.28
C ALA A 55 0.85 -10.31 1.62
N MET A 56 -0.30 -10.98 1.68
CA MET A 56 -0.55 -12.26 1.02
C MET A 56 -0.72 -12.07 -0.49
N LYS A 57 -0.62 -13.17 -1.25
CA LYS A 57 -0.66 -13.17 -2.73
C LYS A 57 -1.93 -12.54 -3.32
N ASP A 58 -3.05 -12.62 -2.61
CA ASP A 58 -4.36 -12.12 -3.02
C ASP A 58 -4.60 -10.64 -2.69
N VAL A 59 -3.68 -9.99 -1.97
CA VAL A 59 -3.77 -8.57 -1.64
C VAL A 59 -3.12 -7.74 -2.77
N PRO A 60 -3.82 -6.76 -3.37
CA PRO A 60 -3.30 -5.96 -4.49
C PRO A 60 -2.32 -4.89 -4.01
N TRP A 61 -1.20 -5.32 -3.44
CA TRP A 61 -0.20 -4.47 -2.79
C TRP A 61 0.36 -3.39 -3.71
N TRP A 62 0.37 -3.62 -5.03
CA TRP A 62 0.88 -2.67 -6.00
C TRP A 62 0.07 -1.37 -6.06
N ARG A 63 -1.18 -1.38 -5.59
CA ARG A 63 -2.06 -0.21 -5.51
C ARG A 63 -1.77 0.70 -4.30
N VAL A 64 -0.86 0.31 -3.40
CA VAL A 64 -0.47 1.12 -2.23
C VAL A 64 0.91 1.74 -2.45
N VAL A 65 0.99 3.08 -2.42
CA VAL A 65 2.13 3.85 -2.93
C VAL A 65 2.59 4.97 -1.99
N GLY A 66 3.68 5.65 -2.35
CA GLY A 66 4.08 6.88 -1.66
C GLY A 66 3.10 8.02 -1.91
N LYS A 67 2.91 8.90 -0.92
CA LYS A 67 2.03 10.10 -1.05
C LYS A 67 2.44 11.06 -2.18
N ASP A 68 3.69 10.95 -2.62
CA ASP A 68 4.32 11.73 -3.69
C ASP A 68 4.26 11.00 -5.04
N GLY A 69 3.51 9.91 -5.16
CA GLY A 69 3.40 9.13 -6.40
C GLY A 69 4.60 8.23 -6.69
N LYS A 70 5.61 8.22 -5.83
CA LYS A 70 6.77 7.34 -5.98
C LYS A 70 6.45 5.93 -5.49
N LEU A 71 7.36 5.01 -5.82
CA LEU A 71 7.28 3.59 -5.45
C LEU A 71 8.39 3.26 -4.41
N PRO A 72 8.15 3.48 -3.09
CA PRO A 72 9.16 3.24 -2.05
C PRO A 72 9.67 1.80 -1.97
N ILE A 73 8.92 0.83 -2.52
CA ILE A 73 9.31 -0.58 -2.52
C ILE A 73 10.66 -0.82 -3.23
N GLY A 74 11.06 0.07 -4.15
CA GLY A 74 12.37 0.03 -4.80
C GLY A 74 13.55 0.08 -3.83
N LYS A 75 13.36 0.63 -2.62
CA LYS A 75 14.38 0.60 -1.56
C LYS A 75 14.70 -0.81 -1.05
N ARG A 76 13.81 -1.78 -1.29
CA ARG A 76 14.02 -3.20 -0.95
C ARG A 76 14.66 -3.99 -2.09
N GLY A 77 14.68 -3.42 -3.30
CA GLY A 77 15.18 -4.04 -4.52
C GLY A 77 14.58 -3.32 -5.75
N PRO A 78 15.39 -2.81 -6.70
CA PRO A 78 14.90 -2.11 -7.88
C PRO A 78 13.88 -2.92 -8.71
N GLU A 79 14.02 -4.24 -8.75
CA GLU A 79 13.13 -5.18 -9.42
C GLU A 79 11.70 -5.13 -8.86
N ASN A 80 11.54 -4.85 -7.56
CA ASN A 80 10.22 -4.74 -6.93
C ASN A 80 9.48 -3.50 -7.43
N ALA A 81 10.19 -2.38 -7.62
CA ALA A 81 9.59 -1.17 -8.18
C ALA A 81 9.25 -1.36 -9.67
N ALA A 82 10.08 -2.08 -10.42
CA ALA A 82 9.78 -2.44 -11.80
C ALA A 82 8.50 -3.29 -11.88
N ARG A 83 8.38 -4.33 -11.05
CA ARG A 83 7.19 -5.18 -10.99
C ARG A 83 5.94 -4.42 -10.56
N GLN A 84 6.05 -3.56 -9.54
CA GLN A 84 4.93 -2.72 -9.10
C GLN A 84 4.45 -1.79 -10.24
N ARG A 85 5.40 -1.18 -10.95
CA ARG A 85 5.09 -0.30 -12.09
C ARG A 85 4.42 -1.05 -13.24
N GLU A 86 4.86 -2.26 -13.55
CA GLU A 86 4.25 -3.11 -14.56
C GLU A 86 2.79 -3.42 -14.24
N LEU A 87 2.51 -3.92 -13.03
CA LEU A 87 1.15 -4.22 -12.56
C LEU A 87 0.23 -2.97 -12.60
N LEU A 88 0.77 -1.81 -12.20
CA LEU A 88 0.02 -0.55 -12.27
C LEU A 88 -0.30 -0.15 -13.72
N ARG A 89 0.63 -0.35 -14.66
CA ARG A 89 0.39 -0.07 -16.08
C ARG A 89 -0.61 -1.03 -16.71
N GLU A 90 -0.60 -2.31 -16.31
CA GLU A 90 -1.62 -3.29 -16.73
C GLU A 90 -3.03 -2.85 -16.30
N GLU A 91 -3.15 -2.10 -15.22
CA GLU A 91 -4.40 -1.49 -14.76
C GLU A 91 -4.67 -0.08 -15.33
N GLY A 92 -3.84 0.41 -16.26
CA GLY A 92 -4.00 1.71 -16.89
C GLY A 92 -3.52 2.91 -16.07
N VAL A 93 -2.75 2.69 -15.01
CA VAL A 93 -2.15 3.78 -14.21
C VAL A 93 -0.95 4.36 -14.94
N GLU A 94 -0.98 5.68 -15.15
CA GLU A 94 0.08 6.41 -15.83
C GLU A 94 1.00 7.16 -14.87
N PHE A 95 2.20 7.44 -15.37
CA PHE A 95 3.28 8.11 -14.64
C PHE A 95 3.73 9.37 -15.39
N ASP A 96 4.19 10.37 -14.66
CA ASP A 96 4.83 11.56 -15.22
C ASP A 96 6.27 11.29 -15.70
N GLU A 97 6.91 12.34 -16.22
CA GLU A 97 8.31 12.34 -16.68
C GLU A 97 9.31 12.00 -15.56
N ASN A 98 8.96 12.25 -14.30
CA ASN A 98 9.77 11.93 -13.12
C ASN A 98 9.51 10.51 -12.61
N GLY A 99 8.62 9.77 -13.28
CA GLY A 99 8.22 8.43 -12.91
C GLY A 99 7.32 8.36 -11.68
N ALA A 100 6.67 9.46 -11.28
CA ALA A 100 5.64 9.49 -10.24
C ALA A 100 4.24 9.25 -10.84
N ILE A 101 3.36 8.60 -10.08
CA ILE A 101 1.98 8.34 -10.51
C ILE A 101 1.20 9.65 -10.62
N LEU A 102 0.45 9.82 -11.71
CA LEU A 102 -0.36 11.02 -11.93
C LEU A 102 -1.47 11.14 -10.90
N ARG A 103 -1.72 12.38 -10.42
CA ARG A 103 -2.63 12.57 -9.28
C ARG A 103 -4.06 12.11 -9.50
N ARG A 104 -4.54 12.10 -10.75
CA ARG A 104 -5.87 11.63 -11.12
C ARG A 104 -6.18 10.18 -10.74
N PHE A 105 -5.16 9.35 -10.48
CA PHE A 105 -5.34 7.93 -10.12
C PHE A 105 -5.49 7.69 -8.61
N PHE A 106 -5.24 8.69 -7.77
CA PHE A 106 -5.31 8.52 -6.32
C PHE A 106 -6.73 8.55 -5.78
N ASP A 107 -6.97 7.73 -4.76
CA ASP A 107 -8.18 7.64 -3.93
C ASP A 107 -7.91 8.12 -2.49
N ASP A 108 -6.98 9.06 -2.30
CA ASP A 108 -6.67 9.63 -0.97
C ASP A 108 -7.73 10.64 -0.50
#